data_AF-A0A662XYG1-F1
#
_entry.id   AF-A0A662XYG1-F1
#
_cell.length_a   1.000
_cell.length_b   1.000
_cell.length_c   1.000
_cell.angle_alpha   90.00
_cell.angle_beta   90.00
_cell.angle_gamma   90.00
#
_symmetry.space_group_name_H-M   'P 1'
#
loop_
_entity.id
_entity.type
_entity.pdbx_description
1 polymer ?
#
loop_
_entity_poly.entity_id
_entity_poly.type
_entity_poly.pdbx_seq_one_letter_code
_entity_poly.pdbx_strand_id
1 'polypeptide(L)'
;MFPRSRLILRALARRGAAASAATRSMHVHRLAGRVSSSAALAPRALSPFAAHGGARRSMFIQTEPTPNPQSVKFLPGRAVLDDRFSTGVDFTPGSEEVRRSPLAKKLFQIEGVVRVFFGKDFISVTKTEDEDWDALNAEIFATIMDFFASEEEVMSDEPVITDTTILPEDDEVVVMIKELLEQRIRPSVQDDGGDIFYKGFDEKTGLVLVQLAGSCAGCPSSSVTLKHGVENMLKHYIPEVRGIEEWEDEELNAINQKEFMTLEEKLRSVGIPSE
;
A
#
# COMPACT_ATOMS: atom_id res chain seq x y z
N MET A 1 -0.97 -2.80 29.29
CA MET A 1 -2.31 -2.27 29.60
C MET A 1 -2.32 -0.77 29.32
N PHE A 2 -2.57 -0.38 28.06
CA PHE A 2 -2.46 1.00 27.60
C PHE A 2 -3.84 1.68 27.50
N PRO A 3 -4.00 2.95 27.91
CA PRO A 3 -5.28 3.64 27.84
C PRO A 3 -5.53 4.27 26.45
N ARG A 4 -6.70 4.01 25.86
CA ARG A 4 -7.15 4.64 24.60
C ARG A 4 -7.65 6.07 24.84
N SER A 5 -7.02 7.06 24.20
CA SER A 5 -7.46 8.46 24.22
C SER A 5 -8.47 8.79 23.11
N ARG A 6 -9.56 9.48 23.46
CA ARG A 6 -10.61 9.95 22.52
C ARG A 6 -10.70 11.49 22.53
N LEU A 7 -10.50 12.14 21.39
CA LEU A 7 -10.83 13.56 21.15
C LEU A 7 -11.37 13.68 19.70
N ILE A 8 -12.68 13.78 19.48
CA ILE A 8 -13.48 15.02 19.45
C ILE A 8 -12.96 16.05 18.43
N LEU A 9 -13.49 15.99 17.20
CA LEU A 9 -13.32 17.01 16.18
C LEU A 9 -14.41 18.09 16.31
N ARG A 10 -14.05 19.37 16.26
CA ARG A 10 -15.00 20.51 16.27
C ARG A 10 -14.91 21.27 14.94
N ALA A 11 -16.02 21.32 14.21
CA ALA A 11 -16.12 22.08 12.96
C ALA A 11 -16.16 23.59 13.20
N LEU A 12 -15.49 24.36 12.34
CA LEU A 12 -15.62 25.82 12.26
C LEU A 12 -15.69 26.26 10.80
N ALA A 13 -16.91 26.61 10.36
CA ALA A 13 -17.14 27.29 9.09
C ALA A 13 -17.41 28.78 9.34
N ARG A 14 -16.86 29.68 8.52
CA ARG A 14 -17.41 31.03 8.32
C ARG A 14 -17.01 31.67 6.99
N ARG A 15 -17.82 32.65 6.57
CA ARG A 15 -17.95 33.19 5.20
C ARG A 15 -17.43 34.63 5.09
N GLY A 16 -17.09 35.03 3.86
CA GLY A 16 -17.22 36.40 3.33
C GLY A 16 -16.05 37.35 3.65
N ALA A 17 -15.84 38.45 2.90
CA ALA A 17 -16.59 38.97 1.74
C ALA A 17 -15.68 39.85 0.84
N ALA A 18 -16.17 40.25 -0.34
CA ALA A 18 -15.43 41.04 -1.33
C ALA A 18 -15.51 42.58 -1.10
N ALA A 19 -14.56 43.33 -1.68
CA ALA A 19 -14.66 44.77 -1.93
C ALA A 19 -13.83 45.18 -3.17
N SER A 20 -14.13 46.35 -3.77
CA SER A 20 -13.71 46.77 -5.12
C SER A 20 -13.17 48.22 -5.16
N ALA A 21 -12.25 48.54 -6.09
CA ALA A 21 -11.98 49.86 -6.70
C ALA A 21 -10.86 49.70 -7.78
N ALA A 22 -10.94 50.12 -9.05
CA ALA A 22 -11.20 51.45 -9.69
C ALA A 22 -9.96 52.39 -9.71
N THR A 23 -9.57 53.13 -10.78
CA THR A 23 -10.00 53.22 -12.22
C THR A 23 -9.00 54.11 -13.01
N ARG A 24 -8.66 53.81 -14.29
CA ARG A 24 -8.19 54.76 -15.37
C ARG A 24 -8.16 54.04 -16.75
N SER A 25 -8.82 54.50 -17.83
CA SER A 25 -8.66 55.74 -18.64
C SER A 25 -7.40 55.69 -19.53
N MET A 26 -7.40 55.91 -20.86
CA MET A 26 -8.46 56.29 -21.81
C MET A 26 -8.00 56.15 -23.30
N HIS A 27 -8.87 56.57 -24.23
CA HIS A 27 -8.62 56.98 -25.64
C HIS A 27 -8.81 55.96 -26.78
N VAL A 28 -9.10 56.52 -27.96
CA VAL A 28 -10.02 56.03 -29.00
C VAL A 28 -9.44 56.37 -30.38
N HIS A 29 -9.63 55.53 -31.41
CA HIS A 29 -9.97 56.06 -32.75
C HIS A 29 -10.72 55.03 -33.62
N ARG A 30 -11.68 55.55 -34.40
CA ARG A 30 -12.54 54.81 -35.36
C ARG A 30 -11.76 54.38 -36.60
N LEU A 31 -12.22 53.31 -37.26
CA LEU A 31 -12.81 53.42 -38.61
C LEU A 31 -13.70 52.21 -38.95
N ALA A 32 -14.66 52.42 -39.84
CA ALA A 32 -15.74 51.47 -40.15
C ALA A 32 -15.49 50.75 -41.48
N GLY A 33 -15.94 49.49 -41.57
CA GLY A 33 -15.92 48.70 -42.80
C GLY A 33 -17.02 47.65 -42.78
N ARG A 34 -18.19 47.99 -43.34
CA ARG A 34 -19.31 47.05 -43.57
C ARG A 34 -19.09 46.33 -44.90
N VAL A 35 -19.05 45.00 -44.89
CA VAL A 35 -19.50 44.20 -46.04
C VAL A 35 -20.37 43.05 -45.50
N SER A 36 -21.51 42.84 -46.15
CA SER A 36 -22.44 41.75 -45.84
C SER A 36 -22.18 40.57 -46.77
N SER A 37 -22.16 39.34 -46.25
CA SER A 37 -22.32 38.14 -47.05
C SER A 37 -23.23 37.14 -46.32
N SER A 38 -24.23 36.64 -47.06
CA SER A 38 -25.32 35.82 -46.52
C SER A 38 -24.96 34.33 -46.50
N ALA A 39 -25.48 33.66 -45.47
CA ALA A 39 -25.87 32.26 -45.37
C ALA A 39 -25.26 31.19 -46.30
N ALA A 40 -24.64 30.18 -45.68
CA ALA A 40 -24.84 28.78 -46.05
C ALA A 40 -24.68 27.87 -44.81
N LEU A 41 -25.80 27.47 -44.19
CA LEU A 41 -25.78 26.40 -43.18
C LEU A 41 -25.74 25.05 -43.91
N ALA A 42 -24.59 24.38 -43.93
CA ALA A 42 -24.50 22.99 -44.35
C ALA A 42 -24.75 22.06 -43.15
N PRO A 43 -25.65 21.07 -43.23
CA PRO A 43 -25.78 20.09 -42.16
C PRO A 43 -24.55 19.17 -42.18
N ARG A 44 -23.74 19.22 -41.11
CA ARG A 44 -22.69 18.20 -40.91
C ARG A 44 -23.39 16.87 -40.62
N ALA A 45 -23.36 15.96 -41.60
CA ALA A 45 -23.75 14.58 -41.37
C ALA A 45 -22.87 13.99 -40.25
N LEU A 46 -23.48 13.63 -39.12
CA LEU A 46 -22.81 12.86 -38.08
C LEU A 46 -22.61 11.44 -38.62
N SER A 47 -21.35 11.06 -38.84
CA SER A 47 -21.00 9.68 -39.19
C SER A 47 -21.39 8.78 -38.01
N PRO A 48 -22.15 7.68 -38.21
CA PRO A 48 -22.58 6.80 -37.12
C PRO A 48 -21.44 5.95 -36.56
N PHE A 49 -20.29 5.92 -37.24
CA PHE A 49 -19.08 5.30 -36.72
C PHE A 49 -18.33 6.28 -35.81
N ALA A 50 -18.87 6.46 -34.61
CA ALA A 50 -18.04 6.71 -33.45
C ALA A 50 -17.14 5.48 -33.29
N ALA A 51 -15.92 5.56 -33.82
CA ALA A 51 -14.88 4.56 -33.60
C ALA A 51 -14.77 4.37 -32.09
N HIS A 52 -15.07 3.15 -31.62
CA HIS A 52 -14.94 2.83 -30.21
C HIS A 52 -13.51 3.16 -29.81
N GLY A 53 -13.36 3.95 -28.75
CA GLY A 53 -12.06 4.22 -28.15
C GLY A 53 -11.53 2.89 -27.60
N GLY A 54 -10.81 2.15 -28.45
CA GLY A 54 -10.15 0.93 -28.05
C GLY A 54 -9.16 1.28 -26.94
N ALA A 55 -9.51 0.93 -25.71
CA ALA A 55 -8.63 1.08 -24.57
C ALA A 55 -7.26 0.52 -24.95
N ARG A 56 -6.20 1.28 -24.68
CA ARG A 56 -4.82 0.82 -24.92
C ARG A 56 -4.54 -0.35 -23.99
N ARG A 57 -4.84 -1.57 -24.45
CA ARG A 57 -4.43 -2.84 -23.83
C ARG A 57 -2.93 -3.02 -23.98
N SER A 58 -2.19 -2.22 -23.22
CA SER A 58 -0.73 -2.26 -23.11
C SER A 58 -0.30 -1.93 -21.68
N MET A 59 -0.96 -2.56 -20.70
CA MET A 59 -0.30 -2.82 -19.42
C MET A 59 0.65 -3.99 -19.66
N PHE A 60 1.92 -3.82 -19.26
CA PHE A 60 2.92 -4.87 -19.27
C PHE A 60 3.48 -4.96 -17.87
N ILE A 61 3.12 -6.03 -17.16
CA ILE A 61 3.55 -6.27 -15.79
C ILE A 61 4.91 -6.95 -15.87
N GLN A 62 5.92 -6.37 -15.22
CA GLN A 62 7.23 -6.99 -15.05
C GLN A 62 7.26 -7.79 -13.74
N THR A 63 8.11 -8.80 -13.67
CA THR A 63 8.37 -9.54 -12.43
C THR A 63 9.83 -9.45 -12.05
N GLU A 64 10.09 -9.27 -10.76
CA GLU A 64 11.41 -9.28 -10.14
C GLU A 64 11.43 -10.34 -9.03
N PRO A 65 12.47 -11.20 -8.97
CA PRO A 65 12.62 -12.16 -7.88
C PRO A 65 12.97 -11.43 -6.58
N THR A 66 12.57 -11.99 -5.44
CA THR A 66 12.94 -11.48 -4.12
C THR A 66 13.91 -12.43 -3.41
N PRO A 67 14.57 -12.03 -2.31
CA PRO A 67 15.35 -12.94 -1.46
C PRO A 67 14.54 -14.08 -0.83
N ASN A 68 13.20 -14.00 -0.87
CA ASN A 68 12.28 -15.04 -0.43
C ASN A 68 11.84 -15.90 -1.63
N PRO A 69 12.20 -17.20 -1.70
CA PRO A 69 11.85 -18.05 -2.84
C PRO A 69 10.33 -18.24 -3.02
N GLN A 70 9.55 -18.05 -1.95
CA GLN A 70 8.09 -18.13 -2.00
C GLN A 70 7.44 -16.79 -2.37
N SER A 71 8.20 -15.73 -2.69
CA SER A 71 7.65 -14.39 -2.96
C SER A 71 8.25 -13.76 -4.23
N VAL A 72 7.38 -13.19 -5.06
CA VAL A 72 7.74 -12.50 -6.32
C VAL A 72 7.14 -11.09 -6.33
N LYS A 73 7.92 -10.12 -6.77
CA LYS A 73 7.52 -8.72 -6.92
C LYS A 73 6.99 -8.49 -8.34
N PHE A 74 5.75 -8.04 -8.46
CA PHE A 74 5.07 -7.69 -9.71
C PHE A 74 5.03 -6.17 -9.85
N LEU A 75 5.53 -5.62 -10.95
CA LEU A 75 5.60 -4.19 -11.24
C LEU A 75 4.64 -3.86 -12.38
N PRO A 76 3.44 -3.29 -12.12
CA PRO A 76 2.43 -3.03 -13.16
C PRO A 76 2.77 -1.86 -14.11
N GLY A 77 3.88 -1.16 -13.88
CA GLY A 77 4.27 0.04 -14.64
C GLY A 77 3.46 1.30 -14.30
N ARG A 78 2.74 1.29 -13.16
CA ARG A 78 2.00 2.42 -12.59
C ARG A 78 2.00 2.33 -11.06
N ALA A 79 1.72 3.43 -10.39
CA ALA A 79 1.48 3.44 -8.95
C ALA A 79 0.35 2.46 -8.58
N VAL A 80 0.59 1.70 -7.51
CA VAL A 80 -0.31 0.69 -6.91
C VAL A 80 -1.00 1.32 -5.70
N LEU A 81 -0.22 1.86 -4.76
CA LEU A 81 -0.71 2.75 -3.72
C LEU A 81 -0.55 4.21 -4.15
N ASP A 82 -1.50 5.05 -3.73
CA ASP A 82 -1.43 6.49 -3.98
C ASP A 82 -0.52 7.21 -2.98
N ASP A 83 -0.13 8.45 -3.30
CA ASP A 83 0.82 9.25 -2.49
C ASP A 83 0.32 9.60 -1.08
N ARG A 84 -0.93 9.28 -0.69
CA ARG A 84 -1.40 9.41 0.70
C ARG A 84 -0.84 8.31 1.59
N PHE A 85 -0.46 7.15 1.02
CA PHE A 85 0.14 6.04 1.75
C PHE A 85 1.65 6.28 1.92
N SER A 86 2.06 6.61 3.16
CA SER A 86 3.48 6.68 3.55
C SER A 86 4.11 5.28 3.67
N THR A 87 3.33 4.30 4.12
CA THR A 87 3.73 2.90 4.26
C THR A 87 3.07 2.00 3.23
N GLY A 88 3.74 0.90 2.86
CA GLY A 88 3.05 -0.18 2.17
C GLY A 88 1.95 -0.81 3.03
N VAL A 89 1.14 -1.66 2.41
CA VAL A 89 0.05 -2.37 3.09
C VAL A 89 0.27 -3.88 2.96
N ASP A 90 0.47 -4.56 4.08
CA ASP A 90 0.50 -6.03 4.16
C ASP A 90 -0.92 -6.57 4.26
N PHE A 91 -1.19 -7.65 3.55
CA PHE A 91 -2.47 -8.34 3.57
C PHE A 91 -2.25 -9.82 3.87
N THR A 92 -2.95 -10.33 4.87
CA THR A 92 -3.06 -11.75 5.17
C THR A 92 -4.52 -12.21 5.03
N PRO A 93 -4.78 -13.49 4.69
CA PRO A 93 -6.12 -14.04 4.63
C PRO A 93 -6.92 -13.76 5.90
N GLY A 94 -8.16 -13.27 5.75
CA GLY A 94 -9.06 -12.97 6.88
C GLY A 94 -8.86 -11.61 7.55
N SER A 95 -7.75 -10.90 7.30
CA SER A 95 -7.50 -9.55 7.85
C SER A 95 -8.56 -8.51 7.44
N GLU A 96 -8.75 -7.47 8.26
CA GLU A 96 -9.64 -6.35 7.93
C GLU A 96 -9.08 -5.53 6.76
N GLU A 97 -7.76 -5.49 6.60
CA GLU A 97 -7.03 -4.89 5.48
C GLU A 97 -7.52 -5.42 4.13
N VAL A 98 -7.70 -6.75 3.99
CA VAL A 98 -8.24 -7.36 2.77
C VAL A 98 -9.63 -6.82 2.44
N ARG A 99 -10.45 -6.47 3.44
CA ARG A 99 -11.79 -5.91 3.18
C ARG A 99 -11.74 -4.54 2.52
N ARG A 100 -10.64 -3.81 2.67
CA ARG A 100 -10.42 -2.47 2.11
C ARG A 100 -9.79 -2.46 0.72
N SER A 101 -9.42 -3.61 0.16
CA SER A 101 -8.87 -3.68 -1.21
C SER A 101 -9.64 -4.65 -2.11
N PRO A 102 -10.26 -4.18 -3.22
CA PRO A 102 -10.84 -5.08 -4.21
C PRO A 102 -9.78 -5.90 -4.94
N LEU A 103 -8.57 -5.36 -5.16
CA LEU A 103 -7.45 -6.08 -5.78
C LEU A 103 -6.95 -7.21 -4.87
N ALA A 104 -6.70 -6.96 -3.58
CA ALA A 104 -6.26 -8.01 -2.66
C ALA A 104 -7.30 -9.13 -2.57
N LYS A 105 -8.60 -8.82 -2.50
CA LYS A 105 -9.68 -9.83 -2.53
C LYS A 105 -9.63 -10.72 -3.77
N LYS A 106 -9.36 -10.15 -4.96
CA LYS A 106 -9.25 -10.92 -6.20
C LYS A 106 -7.98 -11.80 -6.19
N LEU A 107 -6.85 -11.28 -5.70
CA LEU A 107 -5.61 -12.06 -5.58
C LEU A 107 -5.73 -13.23 -4.58
N PHE A 108 -6.44 -13.06 -3.46
CA PHE A 108 -6.73 -14.16 -2.51
C PHE A 108 -7.81 -15.15 -2.99
N GLN A 109 -8.38 -14.98 -4.19
CA GLN A 109 -9.21 -16.02 -4.82
C GLN A 109 -8.37 -17.02 -5.63
N ILE A 110 -7.10 -16.69 -5.90
CA ILE A 110 -6.14 -17.59 -6.54
C ILE A 110 -5.66 -18.59 -5.48
N GLU A 111 -5.83 -19.88 -5.76
CA GLU A 111 -5.36 -20.95 -4.88
C GLU A 111 -3.84 -20.84 -4.67
N GLY A 112 -3.35 -21.15 -3.46
CA GLY A 112 -1.93 -21.04 -3.14
C GLY A 112 -1.43 -19.65 -2.69
N VAL A 113 -2.17 -18.55 -2.87
CA VAL A 113 -1.73 -17.21 -2.42
C VAL A 113 -1.96 -17.03 -0.91
N VAL A 114 -0.87 -16.85 -0.13
CA VAL A 114 -0.90 -16.77 1.34
C VAL A 114 -0.62 -15.39 1.93
N ARG A 115 0.05 -14.51 1.19
CA ARG A 115 0.24 -13.09 1.55
C ARG A 115 0.30 -12.26 0.28
N VAL A 116 -0.28 -11.08 0.33
CA VAL A 116 -0.14 -10.04 -0.69
C VAL A 116 0.36 -8.80 0.03
N PHE A 117 1.25 -8.04 -0.59
CA PHE A 117 1.73 -6.77 -0.07
C PHE A 117 1.75 -5.75 -1.20
N PHE A 118 1.23 -4.54 -0.93
CA PHE A 118 1.31 -3.43 -1.88
C PHE A 118 2.38 -2.45 -1.43
N GLY A 119 3.39 -2.28 -2.27
CA GLY A 119 4.31 -1.15 -2.23
C GLY A 119 3.74 0.05 -2.99
N LYS A 120 4.57 1.06 -3.22
CA LYS A 120 4.16 2.27 -3.93
C LYS A 120 3.79 2.00 -5.40
N ASP A 121 4.61 1.22 -6.10
CA ASP A 121 4.53 0.93 -7.53
C ASP A 121 4.65 -0.57 -7.86
N PHE A 122 4.65 -1.43 -6.84
CA PHE A 122 4.73 -2.88 -6.95
C PHE A 122 3.73 -3.61 -6.05
N ILE A 123 3.49 -4.87 -6.41
CA ILE A 123 2.70 -5.85 -5.64
C ILE A 123 3.61 -7.04 -5.38
N SER A 124 3.92 -7.35 -4.13
CA SER A 124 4.56 -8.63 -3.78
C SER A 124 3.47 -9.66 -3.51
N VAL A 125 3.57 -10.82 -4.14
CA VAL A 125 2.70 -11.97 -3.86
C VAL A 125 3.57 -13.06 -3.26
N THR A 126 3.11 -13.69 -2.18
CA THR A 126 3.76 -14.84 -1.54
C THR A 126 2.83 -16.04 -1.62
N LYS A 127 3.36 -17.18 -2.06
CA LYS A 127 2.64 -18.45 -2.22
C LYS A 127 2.93 -19.45 -1.09
N THR A 128 2.15 -20.52 -1.00
CA THR A 128 2.47 -21.74 -0.25
C THR A 128 3.75 -22.39 -0.77
N GLU A 129 4.39 -23.24 0.04
CA GLU A 129 5.64 -23.92 -0.38
C GLU A 129 5.41 -24.95 -1.49
N ASP A 130 4.26 -25.62 -1.50
CA ASP A 130 3.92 -26.73 -2.41
C ASP A 130 3.56 -26.32 -3.84
N GLU A 131 3.23 -25.05 -4.06
CA GLU A 131 2.76 -24.55 -5.37
C GLU A 131 3.89 -24.14 -6.32
N ASP A 132 3.63 -24.15 -7.62
CA ASP A 132 4.59 -23.67 -8.63
C ASP A 132 4.19 -22.31 -9.22
N TRP A 133 5.21 -21.47 -9.49
CA TRP A 133 5.00 -20.13 -10.04
C TRP A 133 4.47 -20.13 -11.47
N ASP A 134 4.70 -21.17 -12.28
CA ASP A 134 4.27 -21.22 -13.69
C ASP A 134 2.73 -21.13 -13.83
N ALA A 135 1.98 -21.80 -12.95
CA ALA A 135 0.52 -21.73 -12.91
C ALA A 135 0.04 -20.40 -12.30
N LEU A 136 0.54 -20.07 -11.11
CA LEU A 136 0.15 -18.87 -10.35
C LEU A 136 0.36 -17.58 -11.14
N ASN A 137 1.48 -17.46 -11.85
CA ASN A 137 1.81 -16.26 -12.64
C ASN A 137 0.71 -15.93 -13.66
N ALA A 138 0.14 -16.94 -14.34
CA ALA A 138 -0.90 -16.71 -15.34
C ALA A 138 -2.17 -16.09 -14.70
N GLU A 139 -2.60 -16.60 -13.55
CA GLU A 139 -3.78 -16.12 -12.83
C GLU A 139 -3.54 -14.75 -12.16
N ILE A 140 -2.34 -14.54 -11.59
CA ILE A 140 -1.95 -13.25 -10.99
C ILE A 140 -1.87 -12.16 -12.06
N PHE A 141 -1.23 -12.43 -13.20
CA PHE A 141 -1.16 -11.48 -14.32
C PHE A 141 -2.55 -11.15 -14.85
N ALA A 142 -3.42 -12.14 -15.07
CA ALA A 142 -4.79 -11.90 -15.51
C ALA A 142 -5.56 -11.02 -14.52
N THR A 143 -5.48 -11.35 -13.22
CA THR A 143 -6.14 -10.61 -12.14
C THR A 143 -5.70 -9.16 -12.05
N ILE A 144 -4.39 -8.89 -12.11
CA ILE A 144 -3.84 -7.53 -12.05
C ILE A 144 -4.21 -6.74 -13.31
N MET A 145 -4.11 -7.35 -14.49
CA MET A 145 -4.47 -6.68 -15.75
C MET A 145 -5.97 -6.32 -15.81
N ASP A 146 -6.85 -7.25 -15.47
CA ASP A 146 -8.30 -7.02 -15.49
C ASP A 146 -8.72 -6.01 -14.42
N PHE A 147 -8.09 -6.02 -13.25
CA PHE A 147 -8.32 -5.00 -12.22
C PHE A 147 -7.90 -3.60 -12.68
N PHE A 148 -6.69 -3.42 -13.22
CA PHE A 148 -6.27 -2.10 -13.68
C PHE A 148 -6.98 -1.64 -14.97
N ALA A 149 -7.59 -2.57 -15.71
CA ALA A 149 -8.44 -2.27 -16.86
C ALA A 149 -9.89 -1.89 -16.47
N SER A 150 -10.38 -2.23 -15.27
CA SER A 150 -11.69 -1.79 -14.78
C SER A 150 -11.68 -0.40 -14.15
N GLU A 151 -10.50 0.21 -13.97
CA GLU A 151 -10.29 1.51 -13.32
C GLU A 151 -10.84 1.59 -11.87
N GLU A 152 -10.97 0.43 -11.21
CA GLU A 152 -11.28 0.35 -9.77
C GLU A 152 -10.14 0.94 -8.91
N GLU A 153 -10.50 1.50 -7.74
CA GLU A 153 -9.51 1.96 -6.76
C GLU A 153 -8.90 0.76 -6.00
N VAL A 154 -7.56 0.75 -5.87
CA VAL A 154 -6.81 -0.34 -5.20
C VAL A 154 -7.18 -0.45 -3.72
N MET A 155 -7.48 0.69 -3.08
CA MET A 155 -7.90 0.82 -1.69
C MET A 155 -9.21 1.62 -1.65
N SER A 156 -10.22 1.16 -0.90
CA SER A 156 -11.54 1.81 -0.78
C SER A 156 -11.60 2.94 0.25
N ASP A 157 -10.60 3.00 1.13
CA ASP A 157 -10.58 3.82 2.34
C ASP A 157 -9.33 4.69 2.36
N GLU A 158 -9.37 5.81 3.09
CA GLU A 158 -8.19 6.61 3.38
C GLU A 158 -7.11 5.78 4.12
N PRO A 159 -5.82 6.10 3.96
CA PRO A 159 -4.75 5.44 4.70
C PRO A 159 -4.96 5.60 6.21
N VAL A 160 -4.72 4.50 6.93
CA VAL A 160 -4.64 4.53 8.39
C VAL A 160 -3.25 5.05 8.74
N ILE A 161 -3.19 6.10 9.58
CA ILE A 161 -1.93 6.59 10.12
C ILE A 161 -1.33 5.46 10.97
N THR A 162 -0.25 4.87 10.48
CA THR A 162 0.51 3.83 11.18
C THR A 162 1.46 4.47 12.20
N ASP A 163 1.85 3.72 13.24
CA ASP A 163 2.84 4.17 14.22
C ASP A 163 4.21 4.51 13.57
N THR A 164 4.45 4.05 12.34
CA THR A 164 5.64 4.40 11.53
C THR A 164 5.62 5.83 11.01
N THR A 165 4.46 6.47 10.93
CA THR A 165 4.34 7.87 10.54
C THR A 165 4.97 8.75 11.62
N ILE A 166 5.79 9.73 11.21
CA ILE A 166 6.40 10.71 12.13
C ILE A 166 5.33 11.73 12.53
N LEU A 167 5.10 11.87 13.83
CA LEU A 167 4.12 12.76 14.43
C LEU A 167 4.81 13.89 15.21
N PRO A 168 4.26 15.12 15.26
CA PRO A 168 4.83 16.22 16.04
C PRO A 168 4.95 15.97 17.55
N GLU A 169 4.20 15.00 18.06
CA GLU A 169 4.20 14.54 19.46
C GLU A 169 5.16 13.37 19.76
N ASP A 170 5.89 12.84 18.77
CA ASP A 170 6.90 11.80 19.00
C ASP A 170 8.12 12.34 19.79
N ASP A 171 8.66 11.52 20.69
CA ASP A 171 9.92 11.81 21.38
C ASP A 171 11.11 11.89 20.41
N GLU A 172 12.13 12.69 20.71
CA GLU A 172 13.28 12.94 19.80
C GLU A 172 13.96 11.64 19.31
N VAL A 173 14.11 10.65 20.21
CA VAL A 173 14.67 9.33 19.89
C VAL A 173 13.75 8.55 18.94
N VAL A 174 12.44 8.63 19.12
CA VAL A 174 11.43 7.98 18.27
C VAL A 174 11.42 8.61 16.88
N VAL A 175 11.51 9.95 16.78
CA VAL A 175 11.68 10.65 15.51
C VAL A 175 12.93 10.16 14.78
N MET A 176 14.08 10.10 15.47
CA MET A 176 15.34 9.61 14.87
C MET A 176 15.24 8.15 14.40
N ILE A 177 14.56 7.27 15.14
CA ILE A 177 14.31 5.88 14.73
C ILE A 177 13.49 5.84 13.44
N LYS A 178 12.38 6.57 13.39
CA LYS A 178 11.47 6.63 12.23
C LYS A 178 12.16 7.24 11.01
N GLU A 179 12.91 8.33 11.16
CA GLU A 179 13.68 8.95 10.08
C GLU A 179 14.74 8.01 9.50
N LEU A 180 15.46 7.27 10.35
CA LEU A 180 16.50 6.34 9.89
C LEU A 180 15.89 5.11 9.18
N LEU A 181 14.75 4.62 9.67
CA LEU A 181 13.95 3.61 8.97
C LEU A 181 13.56 4.11 7.58
N GLU A 182 12.91 5.28 7.51
CA GLU A 182 12.42 5.89 6.27
C GLU A 182 13.53 6.11 5.23
N GLN A 183 14.63 6.76 5.63
CA GLN A 183 15.61 7.28 4.69
C GLN A 183 16.68 6.26 4.29
N ARG A 184 16.84 5.15 5.04
CA ARG A 184 17.95 4.19 4.81
C ARG A 184 17.58 2.72 4.87
N ILE A 185 16.53 2.33 5.58
CA ILE A 185 16.14 0.91 5.70
C ILE A 185 15.07 0.57 4.67
N ARG A 186 13.95 1.31 4.71
CA ARG A 186 12.78 1.08 3.87
C ARG A 186 13.10 1.01 2.37
N PRO A 187 13.99 1.83 1.77
CA PRO A 187 14.34 1.69 0.36
C PRO A 187 14.90 0.31 0.02
N SER A 188 15.90 -0.18 0.76
CA SER A 188 16.49 -1.51 0.54
C SER A 188 15.49 -2.65 0.78
N VAL A 189 14.60 -2.50 1.77
CA VAL A 189 13.57 -3.50 2.09
C VAL A 189 12.48 -3.55 1.02
N GLN A 190 12.15 -2.41 0.41
CA GLN A 190 11.19 -2.31 -0.70
C GLN A 190 11.77 -2.79 -2.03
N ASP A 191 13.07 -2.59 -2.28
CA ASP A 191 13.77 -3.23 -3.40
C ASP A 191 13.63 -4.76 -3.32
N ASP A 192 13.80 -5.33 -2.12
CA ASP A 192 13.58 -6.75 -1.78
C ASP A 192 12.09 -7.18 -1.74
N GLY A 193 11.14 -6.28 -2.00
CA GLY A 193 9.70 -6.58 -2.07
C GLY A 193 8.95 -6.62 -0.73
N GLY A 194 9.54 -6.12 0.36
CA GLY A 194 8.89 -6.01 1.67
C GLY A 194 8.65 -4.57 2.13
N ASP A 195 8.34 -4.42 3.42
CA ASP A 195 8.46 -3.16 4.15
C ASP A 195 8.84 -3.44 5.62
N ILE A 196 9.17 -2.39 6.37
CA ILE A 196 9.39 -2.45 7.81
C ILE A 196 8.61 -1.35 8.52
N PHE A 197 7.76 -1.76 9.47
CA PHE A 197 6.93 -0.85 10.25
C PHE A 197 7.48 -0.72 11.67
N TYR A 198 7.67 0.51 12.14
CA TYR A 198 7.90 0.79 13.55
C TYR A 198 6.62 0.53 14.36
N LYS A 199 6.77 -0.09 15.54
CA LYS A 199 5.68 -0.46 16.46
C LYS A 199 5.86 0.06 17.88
N GLY A 200 7.04 0.56 18.22
CA GLY A 200 7.33 1.13 19.55
C GLY A 200 8.80 1.13 19.90
N PHE A 201 9.12 1.81 20.99
CA PHE A 201 10.45 1.85 21.60
C PHE A 201 10.28 1.81 23.11
N ASP A 202 10.99 0.90 23.79
CA ASP A 202 11.05 0.88 25.25
C ASP A 202 12.36 1.53 25.70
N GLU A 203 12.27 2.77 26.18
CA GLU A 203 13.40 3.55 26.69
C GLU A 203 14.17 2.85 27.83
N LYS A 204 13.54 1.96 28.59
CA LYS A 204 14.17 1.30 29.75
C LYS A 204 15.08 0.16 29.33
N THR A 205 14.69 -0.58 28.30
CA THR A 205 15.47 -1.70 27.76
C THR A 205 16.32 -1.27 26.56
N GLY A 206 15.96 -0.16 25.90
CA GLY A 206 16.54 0.32 24.65
C GLY A 206 16.11 -0.52 23.43
N LEU A 207 14.98 -1.22 23.50
CA LEU A 207 14.52 -2.12 22.44
C LEU A 207 13.53 -1.43 21.52
N VAL A 208 13.79 -1.50 20.21
CA VAL A 208 12.86 -1.05 19.16
C VAL A 208 12.01 -2.23 18.69
N LEU A 209 10.68 -2.07 18.72
CA LEU A 209 9.74 -3.02 18.16
C LEU A 209 9.49 -2.68 16.68
N VAL A 210 9.72 -3.65 15.80
CA VAL A 210 9.51 -3.52 14.35
C VAL A 210 8.71 -4.71 13.81
N GLN A 211 7.83 -4.47 12.84
CA GLN A 211 7.14 -5.54 12.11
C GLN A 211 7.68 -5.59 10.68
N LEU A 212 8.10 -6.76 10.21
CA LEU A 212 8.42 -6.99 8.80
C LEU A 212 7.14 -7.28 8.00
N ALA A 213 7.11 -6.82 6.75
CA ALA A 213 5.96 -6.97 5.85
C ALA A 213 6.37 -7.51 4.47
N GLY A 214 5.40 -7.95 3.67
CA GLY A 214 5.62 -8.44 2.30
C GLY A 214 6.57 -9.62 2.22
N SER A 215 7.51 -9.56 1.28
CA SER A 215 8.46 -10.66 1.02
C SER A 215 9.41 -10.94 2.18
N CYS A 216 9.68 -9.96 3.05
CA CYS A 216 10.56 -10.11 4.20
C CYS A 216 9.91 -10.85 5.38
N ALA A 217 8.58 -10.75 5.52
CA ALA A 217 7.83 -11.32 6.63
C ALA A 217 7.80 -12.87 6.56
N GLY A 218 8.37 -13.52 7.58
CA GLY A 218 8.50 -14.98 7.64
C GLY A 218 9.59 -15.57 6.72
N CYS A 219 10.46 -14.75 6.12
CA CYS A 219 11.51 -15.24 5.23
C CYS A 219 12.67 -15.86 6.02
N PRO A 220 12.96 -17.18 5.92
CA PRO A 220 13.95 -17.86 6.77
C PRO A 220 15.41 -17.46 6.45
N SER A 221 15.70 -17.07 5.21
CA SER A 221 17.02 -16.58 4.77
C SER A 221 17.28 -15.12 5.18
N SER A 222 16.22 -14.30 5.21
CA SER A 222 16.34 -12.85 5.23
C SER A 222 15.95 -12.22 6.56
N SER A 223 15.04 -12.81 7.35
CA SER A 223 14.62 -12.26 8.64
C SER A 223 15.81 -12.02 9.58
N VAL A 224 16.67 -13.03 9.76
CA VAL A 224 17.87 -12.93 10.60
C VAL A 224 18.84 -11.87 10.07
N THR A 225 19.16 -11.91 8.78
CA THR A 225 20.16 -11.01 8.16
C THR A 225 19.67 -9.55 8.18
N LEU A 226 18.41 -9.32 7.80
CA LEU A 226 17.80 -7.99 7.80
C LEU A 226 17.68 -7.44 9.23
N LYS A 227 17.24 -8.27 10.19
CA LYS A 227 17.17 -7.89 11.62
C LYS A 227 18.53 -7.40 12.13
N HIS A 228 19.60 -8.16 11.88
CA HIS A 228 20.96 -7.74 12.26
C HIS A 228 21.42 -6.48 11.52
N GLY A 229 21.08 -6.31 10.23
CA GLY A 229 21.42 -5.10 9.46
C GLY A 229 20.74 -3.85 10.03
N VAL A 230 19.44 -3.92 10.29
CA VAL A 230 18.64 -2.86 10.91
C VAL A 230 19.14 -2.54 12.31
N GLU A 231 19.36 -3.56 13.14
CA GLU A 231 19.82 -3.40 14.52
C GLU A 231 21.19 -2.72 14.58
N ASN A 232 22.15 -3.17 13.76
CA ASN A 232 23.48 -2.56 13.70
C ASN A 232 23.44 -1.10 13.23
N MET A 233 22.56 -0.76 12.29
CA MET A 233 22.45 0.62 11.82
C MET A 233 21.78 1.53 12.86
N LEU A 234 20.70 1.09 13.50
CA LEU A 234 20.06 1.85 14.60
C LEU A 234 21.05 2.10 15.74
N LYS A 235 21.77 1.06 16.20
CA LYS A 235 22.82 1.16 17.23
C LYS A 235 23.96 2.12 16.87
N HIS A 236 24.28 2.25 15.57
CA HIS A 236 25.34 3.13 15.11
C HIS A 236 24.96 4.60 15.15
N TYR A 237 23.71 4.93 14.85
CA TYR A 237 23.21 6.31 14.78
C TYR A 237 22.47 6.79 16.04
N ILE A 238 21.99 5.87 16.88
CA ILE A 238 21.13 6.16 18.04
C ILE A 238 21.66 5.42 19.28
N PRO A 239 22.47 6.08 20.14
CA PRO A 239 23.11 5.45 21.31
C PRO A 239 22.17 4.81 22.33
N GLU A 240 20.91 5.27 22.36
CA GLU A 240 19.84 4.77 23.23
C GLU A 240 19.33 3.39 22.79
N VAL A 241 19.51 3.02 21.52
CA VAL A 241 19.06 1.72 20.98
C VAL A 241 20.06 0.63 21.32
N ARG A 242 19.57 -0.43 21.98
CA ARG A 242 20.33 -1.58 22.47
C ARG A 242 20.02 -2.88 21.74
N GLY A 243 18.95 -2.93 20.96
CA GLY A 243 18.54 -4.08 20.15
C GLY A 243 17.21 -3.80 19.43
N ILE A 244 16.78 -4.74 18.58
CA ILE A 244 15.43 -4.73 18.01
C ILE A 244 14.73 -6.07 18.24
N GLU A 245 13.41 -6.03 18.38
CA GLU A 245 12.56 -7.21 18.47
C GLU A 245 11.48 -7.14 17.39
N GLU A 246 11.11 -8.32 16.88
CA GLU A 246 10.06 -8.41 15.87
C GLU A 246 8.71 -8.40 16.58
N TRP A 247 7.84 -7.48 16.19
CA TRP A 247 6.49 -7.38 16.72
C TRP A 247 5.60 -8.42 16.05
N GLU A 248 5.29 -9.46 16.81
CA GLU A 248 4.22 -10.40 16.50
C GLU A 248 2.92 -9.92 17.14
N ASP A 249 1.81 -9.98 16.39
CA ASP A 249 0.49 -9.67 16.94
C ASP A 249 0.02 -10.85 17.81
N GLU A 250 0.19 -10.73 19.13
CA GLU A 250 -0.21 -11.77 20.09
C GLU A 250 -1.71 -12.09 20.02
N GLU A 251 -2.58 -11.13 19.70
CA GLU A 251 -4.02 -11.38 19.57
C GLU A 251 -4.33 -12.17 18.29
N LEU A 252 -3.71 -11.80 17.16
CA LEU A 252 -3.84 -12.52 15.90
C LEU A 252 -3.26 -13.94 15.99
N ASN A 253 -2.10 -14.11 16.61
CA ASN A 253 -1.46 -15.40 16.85
C ASN A 253 -2.32 -16.30 17.75
N ALA A 254 -2.89 -15.75 18.83
CA ALA A 254 -3.79 -16.50 19.71
C ALA A 254 -5.10 -16.92 19.03
N ILE A 255 -5.65 -16.09 18.13
CA ILE A 255 -6.82 -16.44 17.31
C ILE A 255 -6.45 -17.58 16.35
N ASN A 256 -5.36 -17.44 15.58
CA ASN A 256 -4.91 -18.43 14.61
C ASN A 256 -4.63 -19.80 15.27
N GLN A 257 -3.93 -19.82 16.41
CA GLN A 257 -3.68 -21.06 17.18
C GLN A 257 -5.00 -21.70 17.65
N LYS A 258 -5.96 -20.89 18.11
CA LYS A 258 -7.26 -21.38 18.57
C LYS A 258 -8.10 -21.93 17.43
N GLU A 259 -8.11 -21.29 16.26
CA GLU A 259 -8.79 -21.80 15.06
C GLU A 259 -8.15 -23.10 14.57
N PHE A 260 -6.83 -23.18 14.56
CA PHE A 260 -6.08 -24.40 14.23
C PHE A 260 -6.44 -25.56 15.16
N MET A 261 -6.37 -25.37 16.49
CA MET A 261 -6.80 -26.38 17.47
C MET A 261 -8.27 -26.80 17.29
N THR A 262 -9.15 -25.85 16.98
CA THR A 262 -10.58 -26.12 16.73
C THR A 262 -10.79 -26.91 15.43
N LEU A 263 -9.92 -26.71 14.43
CA LEU A 263 -9.94 -27.48 13.18
C LEU A 263 -9.40 -28.89 13.37
N GLU A 264 -8.28 -29.06 14.09
CA GLU A 264 -7.74 -30.38 14.47
C GLU A 264 -8.77 -31.22 15.24
N GLU A 265 -9.46 -30.62 16.22
CA GLU A 265 -10.49 -31.31 17.01
C GLU A 265 -11.66 -31.78 16.11
N LYS A 266 -12.06 -30.95 15.13
CA LYS A 266 -13.05 -31.33 14.10
C LYS A 266 -12.54 -32.47 13.22
N LEU A 267 -11.32 -32.40 12.69
CA LEU A 267 -10.73 -33.44 11.84
C LEU A 267 -10.62 -34.78 12.59
N ARG A 268 -10.20 -34.75 13.86
CA ARG A 268 -10.20 -35.91 14.76
C ARG A 268 -11.59 -36.48 14.98
N SER A 269 -12.62 -35.64 15.15
CA SER A 269 -14.01 -36.09 15.27
C SER A 269 -14.58 -36.74 14.00
N VAL A 270 -14.02 -36.42 12.83
CA VAL A 270 -14.37 -37.01 11.52
C VAL A 270 -13.52 -38.26 11.23
N GLY A 271 -12.54 -38.59 12.09
CA GLY A 271 -11.71 -39.79 11.98
C GLY A 271 -10.52 -39.67 11.04
N ILE A 272 -10.14 -38.45 10.66
CA ILE A 272 -8.91 -38.19 9.90
C ILE A 272 -7.76 -38.05 10.91
N PRO A 273 -6.72 -38.92 10.87
CA PRO A 273 -5.57 -38.78 11.74
C PRO A 273 -4.73 -37.57 11.33
N SER A 274 -4.26 -36.80 12.33
CA SER A 274 -3.15 -35.87 12.17
C SER A 274 -1.84 -36.66 12.14
N GLU A 275 -1.02 -36.50 11.10
CA GLU A 275 0.38 -36.97 11.07
C GLU A 275 1.27 -36.18 12.04
#